data_AF-A0A182NT23-F1
#
_entry.id   AF-A0A182NT23-F1
#
_cell.length_a   1.000
_cell.length_b   1.000
_cell.length_c   1.000
_cell.angle_alpha   90.00
_cell.angle_beta   90.00
_cell.angle_gamma   90.00
#
_symmetry.space_group_name_H-M   'P 1'
#
loop_
_entity.id
_entity.type
_entity.pdbx_description
1 polymer ?
#
loop_
_entity_poly.entity_id
_entity_poly.type
_entity_poly.pdbx_seq_one_letter_code
_entity_poly.pdbx_strand_id
1 'polypeptide(L)'
;MAKEESKYGFKDKAKAEESLELLKTEDQKYQLVTVRGLIGRAKRVLTLTKAEDKINNIKAAIETFEKWLEANSSSTTKNAKPKDAEDKVETVPGLGFKDKLAAEQTLSILEGRDPDYQKLAIKGLIGSAKRVIPATKNEDKLKSIKEAMALFEDFLDEFDREERGKQNMPYLPIDLIRQLPAPDHADKLAVEFLDCYETVAKGNYKHLRTKTPKDGSKTWDIVRNSKLQALKPDSSVKLFDSEGKPTDVHFKLVQWAYSPQVEKLKSYLNKKKSVGTSTASRKRTNSSSTDEEKTKTKEVYVVVDEDQLTER
;
A
#
# COMPACT_ATOMS: atom_id res chain seq x y z
N MET A 1 -49.82 -0.34 15.58
CA MET A 1 -48.51 0.32 15.68
C MET A 1 -48.44 1.41 14.62
N ALA A 2 -48.42 2.68 15.03
CA ALA A 2 -48.36 3.81 14.12
C ALA A 2 -47.01 3.80 13.39
N LYS A 3 -47.02 3.94 12.06
CA LYS A 3 -45.81 4.18 11.27
C LYS A 3 -45.28 5.53 11.71
N GLU A 4 -44.17 5.57 12.44
CA GLU A 4 -43.37 6.79 12.55
C GLU A 4 -42.95 7.15 11.13
N GLU A 5 -43.63 8.13 10.55
CA GLU A 5 -43.23 8.71 9.28
C GLU A 5 -41.83 9.28 9.48
N SER A 6 -40.87 8.73 8.73
CA SER A 6 -39.49 9.22 8.78
C SER A 6 -39.51 10.73 8.51
N LYS A 7 -38.99 11.51 9.46
CA LYS A 7 -38.88 12.98 9.41
C LYS A 7 -38.28 13.51 8.10
N TYR A 8 -37.52 12.68 7.38
CA TYR A 8 -36.83 13.01 6.13
C TYR A 8 -37.42 12.26 4.93
N GLY A 9 -37.58 12.94 3.81
CA GLY A 9 -38.22 12.43 2.59
C GLY A 9 -37.50 12.77 1.29
N PHE A 10 -37.94 12.14 0.20
CA PHE A 10 -37.34 12.29 -1.15
C PHE A 10 -38.39 12.21 -2.27
N LYS A 11 -39.64 12.59 -1.97
CA LYS A 11 -40.77 12.47 -2.90
C LYS A 11 -40.55 13.28 -4.19
N ASP A 12 -39.98 14.47 -4.03
CA ASP A 12 -39.68 15.44 -5.08
C ASP A 12 -38.53 16.35 -4.60
N LYS A 13 -38.13 17.27 -5.47
CA LYS A 13 -37.07 18.25 -5.19
C LYS A 13 -37.36 19.08 -3.94
N ALA A 14 -38.58 19.57 -3.78
CA ALA A 14 -38.95 20.42 -2.64
C ALA A 14 -38.84 19.64 -1.32
N LYS A 15 -39.27 18.38 -1.30
CA LYS A 15 -39.15 17.53 -0.11
C LYS A 15 -37.70 17.18 0.21
N ALA A 16 -36.84 17.05 -0.80
CA ALA A 16 -35.41 16.85 -0.61
C ALA A 16 -34.75 18.09 0.04
N GLU A 17 -35.09 19.28 -0.44
CA GLU A 17 -34.61 20.55 0.14
C GLU A 17 -35.09 20.75 1.58
N GLU A 18 -36.36 20.47 1.87
CA GLU A 18 -36.90 20.48 3.25
C GLU A 18 -36.13 19.51 4.15
N SER A 19 -35.83 18.31 3.65
CA SER A 19 -35.08 17.31 4.42
C SER A 19 -33.64 17.75 4.70
N LEU A 20 -33.00 18.45 3.76
CA LEU A 20 -31.69 19.04 3.97
C LEU A 20 -31.72 20.17 4.99
N GLU A 21 -32.76 21.01 4.96
CA GLU A 21 -32.96 22.08 5.93
C GLU A 21 -33.11 21.53 7.35
N LEU A 22 -33.96 20.48 7.50
CA LEU A 22 -34.16 19.79 8.78
C LEU A 22 -32.90 19.10 9.30
N LEU A 23 -31.96 18.77 8.42
CA LEU A 23 -30.69 18.14 8.79
C LEU A 23 -29.63 19.14 9.25
N LYS A 24 -29.76 20.44 8.94
CA LYS A 24 -28.76 21.46 9.35
C LYS A 24 -28.58 21.55 10.85
N THR A 25 -29.58 21.18 11.64
CA THR A 25 -29.52 21.20 13.11
C THR A 25 -28.72 20.04 13.69
N GLU A 26 -28.43 19.01 12.90
CA GLU A 26 -27.71 17.80 13.32
C GLU A 26 -26.20 17.93 13.09
N ASP A 27 -25.40 17.01 13.63
CA ASP A 27 -23.95 17.00 13.38
C ASP A 27 -23.60 16.60 11.94
N GLN A 28 -22.49 17.12 11.42
CA GLN A 28 -22.08 16.92 10.02
C GLN A 28 -21.95 15.44 9.63
N LYS A 29 -21.53 14.56 10.55
CA LYS A 29 -21.40 13.13 10.26
C LYS A 29 -22.78 12.49 10.13
N TYR A 30 -23.72 12.83 11.00
CA TYR A 30 -25.11 12.38 10.90
C TYR A 30 -25.81 12.90 9.64
N GLN A 31 -25.57 14.15 9.27
CA GLN A 31 -26.09 14.73 8.02
C GLN A 31 -25.63 13.89 6.81
N LEU A 32 -24.32 13.65 6.68
CA LEU A 32 -23.74 12.88 5.56
C LEU A 32 -24.28 11.45 5.48
N VAL A 33 -24.39 10.75 6.62
CA VAL A 33 -24.92 9.38 6.67
C VAL A 33 -26.41 9.36 6.29
N THR A 34 -27.18 10.32 6.78
CA THR A 34 -28.62 10.39 6.52
C THR A 34 -28.91 10.69 5.05
N VAL A 35 -28.19 11.65 4.46
CA VAL A 35 -28.33 11.99 3.03
C VAL A 35 -27.93 10.80 2.14
N ARG A 36 -26.83 10.10 2.45
CA ARG A 36 -26.45 8.87 1.74
C ARG A 36 -27.53 7.78 1.85
N GLY A 37 -28.12 7.63 3.03
CA GLY A 37 -29.24 6.70 3.26
C GLY A 37 -30.49 7.06 2.45
N LEU A 38 -30.83 8.35 2.35
CA LEU A 38 -31.94 8.86 1.54
C LEU A 38 -31.72 8.60 0.05
N ILE A 39 -30.53 8.87 -0.49
CA ILE A 39 -30.18 8.55 -1.88
C ILE A 39 -30.33 7.04 -2.14
N GLY A 40 -29.84 6.19 -1.23
CA GLY A 40 -29.98 4.74 -1.36
C GLY A 40 -31.43 4.26 -1.37
N ARG A 41 -32.30 4.86 -0.55
CA ARG A 41 -33.75 4.58 -0.57
C ARG A 41 -34.40 5.10 -1.85
N ALA A 42 -34.08 6.32 -2.28
CA ALA A 42 -34.60 6.93 -3.50
C ALA A 42 -34.26 6.10 -4.74
N LYS A 43 -33.00 5.63 -4.87
CA LYS A 43 -32.58 4.75 -5.98
C LYS A 43 -33.34 3.43 -6.00
N ARG A 44 -33.65 2.83 -4.84
CA ARG A 44 -34.49 1.61 -4.77
C ARG A 44 -35.94 1.87 -5.15
N VAL A 45 -36.51 3.01 -4.77
CA VAL A 45 -37.88 3.38 -5.17
C VAL A 45 -37.93 3.71 -6.67
N LEU A 46 -36.88 4.32 -7.20
CA LEU A 46 -36.75 4.64 -8.63
C LEU A 46 -36.83 3.38 -9.50
N THR A 47 -36.19 2.26 -9.11
CA THR A 47 -36.26 1.01 -9.88
C THR A 47 -37.63 0.33 -9.85
N LEU A 48 -38.49 0.70 -8.89
CA LEU A 48 -39.85 0.13 -8.74
C LEU A 48 -40.94 1.06 -9.29
N THR A 49 -40.61 2.32 -9.60
CA THR A 49 -41.58 3.32 -10.05
C THR A 49 -41.73 3.25 -11.56
N LYS A 50 -42.98 3.14 -12.04
CA LYS A 50 -43.31 3.09 -13.47
C LYS A 50 -43.89 4.40 -14.03
N ALA A 51 -44.38 5.28 -13.16
CA ALA A 51 -44.97 6.54 -13.56
C ALA A 51 -43.88 7.58 -13.84
N GLU A 52 -43.84 8.10 -15.07
CA GLU A 52 -42.76 8.97 -15.55
C GLU A 52 -42.61 10.26 -14.73
N ASP A 53 -43.73 10.90 -14.35
CA ASP A 53 -43.70 12.12 -13.52
C ASP A 53 -43.07 11.86 -12.15
N LYS A 54 -43.32 10.67 -11.57
CA LYS A 54 -42.74 10.27 -10.28
C LYS A 54 -41.26 9.91 -10.43
N ILE A 55 -40.88 9.29 -11.54
CA ILE A 55 -39.48 9.02 -11.88
C ILE A 55 -38.70 10.34 -11.94
N ASN A 56 -39.23 11.35 -12.62
CA ASN A 56 -38.59 12.67 -12.74
C ASN A 56 -38.49 13.38 -11.40
N ASN A 57 -39.54 13.33 -10.57
CA ASN A 57 -39.50 13.89 -9.22
C ASN A 57 -38.45 13.22 -8.32
N ILE A 58 -38.33 11.88 -8.36
CA ILE A 58 -37.33 11.14 -7.59
C ILE A 58 -35.92 11.43 -8.11
N LYS A 59 -35.73 11.52 -9.44
CA LYS A 59 -34.43 11.90 -10.04
C LYS A 59 -34.01 13.30 -9.58
N ALA A 60 -34.94 14.26 -9.60
CA ALA A 60 -34.67 15.63 -9.13
C ALA A 60 -34.33 15.66 -7.62
N ALA A 61 -35.01 14.86 -6.80
CA ALA A 61 -34.68 14.71 -5.39
C ALA A 61 -33.27 14.11 -5.17
N ILE A 62 -32.89 13.08 -5.94
CA ILE A 62 -31.55 12.49 -5.90
C ILE A 62 -30.49 13.52 -6.28
N GLU A 63 -30.71 14.27 -7.37
CA GLU A 63 -29.78 15.29 -7.85
C GLU A 63 -29.55 16.38 -6.79
N THR A 64 -30.59 16.82 -6.09
CA THR A 64 -30.48 17.78 -4.97
C THR A 64 -29.58 17.23 -3.85
N PHE A 65 -29.76 15.98 -3.45
CA PHE A 65 -28.92 15.37 -2.42
C PHE A 65 -27.48 15.14 -2.87
N GLU A 66 -27.26 14.76 -4.13
CA GLU A 66 -25.91 14.57 -4.70
C GLU A 66 -25.15 15.90 -4.76
N LYS A 67 -25.78 16.99 -5.24
CA LYS A 67 -25.21 18.35 -5.21
C LYS A 67 -24.88 18.81 -3.79
N TRP A 68 -25.77 18.55 -2.84
CA TRP A 68 -25.52 18.89 -1.44
C TRP A 68 -24.35 18.09 -0.87
N LEU A 69 -24.23 16.79 -1.16
CA LEU A 69 -23.09 15.97 -0.74
C LEU A 69 -21.78 16.44 -1.36
N GLU A 70 -21.78 16.86 -2.63
CA GLU A 70 -20.60 17.43 -3.28
C GLU A 70 -20.11 18.69 -2.57
N ALA A 71 -21.03 19.57 -2.16
CA ALA A 71 -20.70 20.79 -1.44
C ALA A 71 -20.27 20.56 0.03
N ASN A 72 -20.77 19.49 0.68
CA ASN A 72 -20.63 19.30 2.13
C ASN A 72 -19.75 18.12 2.55
N SER A 73 -19.26 17.31 1.61
CA SER A 73 -18.32 16.23 1.90
C SER A 73 -16.87 16.71 1.80
N SER A 74 -16.20 16.84 2.94
CA SER A 74 -14.74 17.08 3.03
C SER A 74 -13.91 15.81 2.76
N SER A 75 -14.46 14.86 2.00
CA SER A 75 -13.81 13.58 1.68
C SER A 75 -14.11 13.19 0.24
N THR A 76 -13.12 13.44 -0.62
CA THR A 76 -12.78 12.68 -1.84
C THR A 76 -13.81 11.60 -2.20
N THR A 77 -14.83 12.00 -2.96
CA THR A 77 -15.93 11.13 -3.38
C THR A 77 -15.46 10.20 -4.50
N LYS A 78 -15.61 8.90 -4.26
CA LYS A 78 -15.36 7.75 -5.16
C LYS A 78 -16.24 7.71 -6.42
N ASN A 79 -16.68 8.84 -6.97
CA ASN A 79 -17.42 8.89 -8.23
C ASN A 79 -17.17 10.15 -9.07
N ALA A 80 -16.14 10.94 -8.76
CA ALA A 80 -15.55 11.79 -9.79
C ALA A 80 -14.93 10.88 -10.85
N LYS A 81 -15.29 11.08 -12.13
CA LYS A 81 -14.49 10.61 -13.27
C LYS A 81 -13.03 10.93 -12.93
N PRO A 82 -12.11 9.94 -12.84
CA PRO A 82 -10.79 10.20 -12.31
C PRO A 82 -10.10 11.24 -13.19
N LYS A 83 -9.96 12.46 -12.67
CA LYS A 83 -8.79 13.29 -12.95
C LYS A 83 -7.64 12.58 -12.25
N ASP A 84 -7.15 11.54 -12.93
CA ASP A 84 -5.87 10.86 -12.78
C ASP A 84 -5.95 9.60 -13.63
N ALA A 85 -6.00 9.78 -14.95
CA ALA A 85 -5.74 8.69 -15.87
C ALA A 85 -4.27 8.19 -15.75
N GLU A 86 -3.38 8.99 -15.14
CA GLU A 86 -1.96 8.67 -14.99
C GLU A 86 -1.65 7.61 -13.92
N ASP A 87 -2.47 7.45 -12.88
CA ASP A 87 -2.19 6.53 -11.75
C ASP A 87 -3.01 5.24 -11.78
N LYS A 88 -3.74 4.99 -12.88
CA LYS A 88 -4.46 3.72 -13.03
C LYS A 88 -3.44 2.60 -13.28
N VAL A 89 -3.26 1.75 -12.28
CA VAL A 89 -2.49 0.51 -12.40
C VAL A 89 -3.10 -0.34 -13.51
N GLU A 90 -2.32 -0.57 -14.57
CA GLU A 90 -2.66 -1.49 -15.66
C GLU A 90 -2.85 -2.90 -15.07
N THR A 91 -3.96 -3.55 -15.42
CA THR A 91 -4.19 -4.95 -15.04
C THR A 91 -3.36 -5.86 -15.92
N VAL A 92 -2.84 -6.96 -15.35
CA VAL A 92 -2.15 -7.98 -16.14
C VAL A 92 -3.10 -8.52 -17.22
N PRO A 93 -2.71 -8.48 -18.51
CA PRO A 93 -3.56 -8.95 -19.60
C PRO A 93 -3.65 -10.47 -19.61
N GLY A 94 -4.69 -10.99 -20.26
CA GLY A 94 -4.83 -12.43 -20.52
C GLY A 94 -5.41 -13.28 -19.38
N LEU A 95 -5.74 -12.68 -18.22
CA LEU A 95 -6.40 -13.39 -17.13
C LEU A 95 -7.87 -13.67 -17.48
N GLY A 96 -8.35 -14.89 -17.21
CA GLY A 96 -9.70 -15.33 -17.57
C GLY A 96 -10.20 -16.55 -16.80
N PHE A 97 -11.51 -16.79 -16.84
CA PHE A 97 -12.18 -17.88 -16.10
C PHE A 97 -13.33 -18.53 -16.88
N LYS A 98 -13.37 -18.32 -18.21
CA LYS A 98 -14.51 -18.74 -19.05
C LYS A 98 -14.64 -20.26 -19.17
N ASP A 99 -13.54 -20.98 -19.10
CA ASP A 99 -13.41 -22.42 -19.27
C ASP A 99 -12.10 -22.90 -18.63
N LYS A 100 -11.93 -24.23 -18.56
CA LYS A 100 -10.76 -24.88 -17.97
C LYS A 100 -9.44 -24.40 -18.60
N LEU A 101 -9.38 -24.29 -19.93
CA LEU A 101 -8.18 -23.88 -20.66
C LEU A 101 -7.80 -22.43 -20.35
N ALA A 102 -8.78 -21.53 -20.24
CA ALA A 102 -8.54 -20.15 -19.84
C ALA A 102 -8.05 -20.04 -18.38
N ALA A 103 -8.51 -20.93 -17.49
CA ALA A 103 -8.02 -21.00 -16.11
C ALA A 103 -6.57 -21.49 -16.07
N GLU A 104 -6.21 -22.54 -16.81
CA GLU A 104 -4.83 -23.03 -16.93
C GLU A 104 -3.88 -21.96 -17.49
N GLN A 105 -4.31 -21.25 -18.55
CA GLN A 105 -3.57 -20.11 -19.09
C GLN A 105 -3.39 -19.00 -18.06
N THR A 106 -4.42 -18.71 -17.27
CA THR A 106 -4.33 -17.72 -16.18
C THR A 106 -3.30 -18.13 -15.14
N LEU A 107 -3.30 -19.39 -14.71
CA LEU A 107 -2.31 -19.90 -13.75
C LEU A 107 -0.89 -19.79 -14.32
N SER A 108 -0.70 -20.11 -15.60
CA SER A 108 0.58 -19.94 -16.29
C SER A 108 1.03 -18.47 -16.37
N ILE A 109 0.12 -17.53 -16.65
CA ILE A 109 0.43 -16.08 -16.67
C ILE A 109 0.83 -15.56 -15.27
N LEU A 110 0.30 -16.16 -14.21
CA LEU A 110 0.57 -15.78 -12.83
C LEU A 110 1.85 -16.43 -12.27
N GLU A 111 2.38 -17.44 -12.93
CA GLU A 111 3.59 -18.14 -12.51
C GLU A 111 4.78 -17.17 -12.38
N GLY A 112 5.51 -17.27 -11.26
CA GLY A 112 6.67 -16.41 -10.95
C GLY A 112 6.34 -14.98 -10.50
N ARG A 113 5.08 -14.55 -10.54
CA ARG A 113 4.66 -13.24 -9.99
C ARG A 113 4.65 -13.24 -8.46
N ASP A 114 4.46 -12.07 -7.85
CA ASP A 114 4.39 -11.95 -6.39
C ASP A 114 3.30 -12.87 -5.81
N PRO A 115 3.58 -13.72 -4.80
CA PRO A 115 2.59 -14.62 -4.20
C PRO A 115 1.30 -13.91 -3.77
N ASP A 116 1.43 -12.72 -3.16
CA ASP A 116 0.27 -11.91 -2.76
C ASP A 116 -0.58 -11.48 -3.96
N TYR A 117 0.06 -11.17 -5.10
CA TYR A 117 -0.65 -10.81 -6.31
C TYR A 117 -1.33 -12.02 -6.96
N GLN A 118 -0.66 -13.17 -7.01
CA GLN A 118 -1.26 -14.42 -7.50
C GLN A 118 -2.55 -14.73 -6.72
N LYS A 119 -2.48 -14.73 -5.39
CA LYS A 119 -3.63 -14.96 -4.51
C LYS A 119 -4.74 -13.93 -4.72
N LEU A 120 -4.38 -12.65 -4.84
CA LEU A 120 -5.34 -11.57 -5.09
C LEU A 120 -6.05 -11.73 -6.45
N ALA A 121 -5.30 -12.01 -7.51
CA ALA A 121 -5.81 -12.17 -8.86
C ALA A 121 -6.80 -13.35 -8.93
N ILE A 122 -6.40 -14.51 -8.41
CA ILE A 122 -7.24 -15.71 -8.39
C ILE A 122 -8.53 -15.50 -7.58
N LYS A 123 -8.44 -14.94 -6.37
CA LYS A 123 -9.63 -14.58 -5.58
C LYS A 123 -10.56 -13.61 -6.32
N GLY A 124 -9.99 -12.63 -7.03
CA GLY A 124 -10.74 -11.69 -7.86
C GLY A 124 -11.49 -12.36 -9.01
N LEU A 125 -10.86 -13.35 -9.66
CA LEU A 125 -11.48 -14.12 -10.75
C LEU A 125 -12.57 -15.05 -10.22
N ILE A 126 -12.35 -15.77 -9.12
CA ILE A 126 -13.39 -16.56 -8.44
C ILE A 126 -14.59 -15.68 -8.09
N GLY A 127 -14.35 -14.51 -7.49
CA GLY A 127 -15.42 -13.57 -7.15
C GLY A 127 -16.18 -13.07 -8.39
N SER A 128 -15.49 -12.90 -9.52
CA SER A 128 -16.09 -12.51 -10.79
C SER A 128 -16.93 -13.64 -11.39
N ALA A 129 -16.42 -14.88 -11.36
CA ALA A 129 -17.14 -16.07 -11.80
C ALA A 129 -18.43 -16.28 -11.00
N LYS A 130 -18.38 -16.15 -9.67
CA LYS A 130 -19.55 -16.23 -8.79
C LYS A 130 -20.63 -15.20 -9.12
N ARG A 131 -20.27 -14.02 -9.62
CA ARG A 131 -21.23 -13.00 -10.08
C ARG A 131 -21.83 -13.30 -11.45
N VAL A 132 -21.10 -13.99 -12.32
CA VAL A 132 -21.54 -14.32 -13.70
C VAL A 132 -22.46 -15.55 -13.72
N ILE A 133 -22.25 -16.51 -12.82
CA ILE A 133 -23.03 -17.76 -12.74
C ILE A 133 -24.56 -17.50 -12.71
N PRO A 134 -25.12 -16.65 -11.82
CA PRO A 134 -26.57 -16.45 -11.76
C PRO A 134 -27.18 -15.84 -13.02
N ALA A 135 -26.38 -15.11 -13.80
CA ALA A 135 -26.83 -14.48 -15.05
C ALA A 135 -26.65 -15.39 -16.28
N THR A 136 -25.97 -16.53 -16.13
CA THR A 136 -25.66 -17.44 -17.23
C THR A 136 -26.72 -18.53 -17.35
N LYS A 137 -27.45 -18.55 -18.47
CA LYS A 137 -28.54 -19.52 -18.72
C LYS A 137 -28.09 -20.80 -19.44
N ASN A 138 -26.93 -20.76 -20.10
CA ASN A 138 -26.42 -21.89 -20.87
C ASN A 138 -25.68 -22.87 -19.95
N GLU A 139 -26.13 -24.13 -19.91
CA GLU A 139 -25.62 -25.16 -19.01
C GLU A 139 -24.16 -25.55 -19.28
N ASP A 140 -23.74 -25.63 -20.55
CA ASP A 140 -22.36 -25.95 -20.92
C ASP A 140 -21.38 -24.85 -20.45
N LYS A 141 -21.79 -23.59 -20.58
CA LYS A 141 -21.03 -22.44 -20.06
C LYS A 141 -20.96 -22.46 -18.54
N LEU A 142 -22.06 -22.80 -17.87
CA LEU A 142 -22.06 -22.95 -16.41
C LEU A 142 -21.10 -24.05 -15.97
N LYS A 143 -21.09 -25.20 -16.65
CA LYS A 143 -20.17 -26.29 -16.39
C LYS A 143 -18.72 -25.84 -16.60
N SER A 144 -18.42 -25.18 -17.72
CA SER A 144 -17.09 -24.68 -18.06
C SER A 144 -16.55 -23.67 -17.03
N ILE A 145 -17.41 -22.74 -16.56
CA ILE A 145 -17.04 -21.77 -15.52
C ILE A 145 -16.80 -22.47 -14.18
N LYS A 146 -17.61 -23.48 -13.83
CA LYS A 146 -17.41 -24.26 -12.59
C LYS A 146 -16.11 -25.07 -12.62
N GLU A 147 -15.76 -25.67 -13.76
CA GLU A 147 -14.47 -26.35 -13.94
C GLU A 147 -13.29 -25.39 -13.80
N ALA A 148 -13.38 -24.20 -14.39
CA ALA A 148 -12.39 -23.14 -14.21
C ALA A 148 -12.25 -22.71 -12.73
N MET A 149 -13.36 -22.56 -12.01
CA MET A 149 -13.36 -22.23 -10.59
C MET A 149 -12.72 -23.32 -9.73
N ALA A 150 -12.97 -24.59 -10.03
CA ALA A 150 -12.37 -25.70 -9.30
C ALA A 150 -10.84 -25.65 -9.36
N LEU A 151 -10.25 -25.43 -10.54
CA LEU A 151 -8.80 -25.25 -10.70
C LEU A 151 -8.25 -24.09 -9.85
N PHE A 152 -9.00 -23.00 -9.75
CA PHE A 152 -8.61 -21.85 -8.94
C PHE A 152 -8.74 -22.11 -7.44
N GLU A 153 -9.75 -22.85 -7.00
CA GLU A 153 -9.91 -23.27 -5.61
C GLU A 153 -8.79 -24.25 -5.22
N ASP A 154 -8.50 -25.26 -6.05
CA ASP A 154 -7.37 -26.18 -5.87
C ASP A 154 -6.03 -25.43 -5.77
N PHE A 155 -5.80 -24.46 -6.64
CA PHE A 155 -4.61 -23.60 -6.58
C PHE A 155 -4.51 -22.84 -5.25
N LEU A 156 -5.62 -22.29 -4.75
CA LEU A 156 -5.62 -21.54 -3.49
C LEU A 156 -5.37 -22.46 -2.28
N ASP A 157 -5.92 -23.66 -2.31
CA ASP A 157 -5.69 -24.67 -1.27
C ASP A 157 -4.23 -25.12 -1.25
N GLU A 158 -3.61 -25.33 -2.42
CA GLU A 158 -2.17 -25.58 -2.54
C GLU A 158 -1.33 -24.39 -2.07
N PHE A 159 -1.71 -23.18 -2.48
CA PHE A 159 -1.02 -21.96 -2.09
C PHE A 159 -0.97 -21.80 -0.56
N ASP A 160 -2.08 -22.10 0.13
CA ASP A 160 -2.16 -22.01 1.59
C ASP A 160 -1.45 -23.19 2.28
N ARG A 161 -1.55 -24.41 1.74
CA ARG A 161 -0.83 -25.59 2.23
C ARG A 161 0.69 -25.43 2.18
N GLU A 162 1.21 -24.80 1.13
CA GLU A 162 2.65 -24.52 0.96
C GLU A 162 3.09 -23.21 1.61
N GLU A 163 2.18 -22.52 2.30
CA GLU A 163 2.41 -21.22 2.91
C GLU A 163 3.05 -20.20 1.94
N ARG A 164 2.69 -20.24 0.65
CA ARG A 164 3.31 -19.41 -0.41
C ARG A 164 3.25 -17.91 -0.09
N GLY A 165 2.27 -17.47 0.68
CA GLY A 165 2.18 -16.09 1.18
C GLY A 165 3.39 -15.65 2.01
N LYS A 166 4.00 -16.55 2.81
CA LYS A 166 5.22 -16.25 3.58
C LYS A 166 6.46 -16.09 2.70
N GLN A 167 6.40 -16.56 1.46
CA GLN A 167 7.48 -16.47 0.49
C GLN A 167 7.46 -15.13 -0.28
N ASN A 168 6.48 -14.26 0.00
CA ASN A 168 6.38 -12.96 -0.64
C ASN A 168 7.60 -12.08 -0.31
N MET A 169 8.13 -11.40 -1.32
CA MET A 169 9.32 -10.53 -1.21
C MET A 169 8.91 -9.07 -1.42
N PRO A 170 8.39 -8.39 -0.38
CA PRO A 170 7.82 -7.05 -0.51
C PRO A 170 8.83 -6.03 -1.06
N TYR A 171 8.32 -5.07 -1.83
CA TYR A 171 9.12 -4.01 -2.42
C TYR A 171 9.56 -3.00 -1.36
N LEU A 172 10.83 -2.61 -1.39
CA LEU A 172 11.31 -1.44 -0.67
C LEU A 172 10.79 -0.17 -1.32
N PRO A 173 10.34 0.83 -0.53
CA PRO A 173 10.00 2.14 -1.07
C PRO A 173 11.19 2.79 -1.76
N ILE A 174 10.96 3.46 -2.90
CA ILE A 174 12.04 4.07 -3.69
C ILE A 174 12.85 5.09 -2.87
N ASP A 175 12.21 5.86 -2.01
CA ASP A 175 12.87 6.84 -1.14
C ASP A 175 13.83 6.20 -0.14
N LEU A 176 13.55 4.96 0.29
CA LEU A 176 14.46 4.23 1.15
C LEU A 176 15.70 3.77 0.38
N ILE A 177 15.51 3.31 -0.87
CA ILE A 177 16.60 2.87 -1.75
C ILE A 177 17.53 4.05 -2.09
N ARG A 178 16.99 5.22 -2.41
CA ARG A 178 17.76 6.45 -2.72
C ARG A 178 18.71 6.90 -1.61
N GLN A 179 18.38 6.60 -0.36
CA GLN A 179 19.20 6.99 0.80
C GLN A 179 20.38 6.04 1.03
N LEU A 180 20.39 4.87 0.39
CA LEU A 180 21.44 3.88 0.52
C LEU A 180 22.59 4.19 -0.44
N PRO A 181 23.83 3.85 -0.08
CA PRO A 181 24.95 4.01 -1.00
C PRO A 181 24.73 3.15 -2.25
N ALA A 182 25.12 3.69 -3.40
CA ALA A 182 25.17 2.91 -4.62
C ALA A 182 26.22 1.79 -4.46
N PRO A 183 25.93 0.57 -4.95
CA PRO A 183 26.88 -0.53 -4.90
C PRO A 183 28.00 -0.32 -5.93
N ASP A 184 29.22 -0.68 -5.55
CA ASP A 184 30.42 -0.49 -6.37
C ASP A 184 30.36 -1.28 -7.70
N HIS A 185 29.67 -2.42 -7.71
CA HIS A 185 29.45 -3.26 -8.88
C HIS A 185 27.96 -3.50 -9.11
N ALA A 186 27.30 -2.56 -9.78
CA ALA A 186 25.88 -2.66 -10.03
C ALA A 186 25.54 -3.64 -11.17
N ASP A 187 24.63 -4.59 -10.91
CA ASP A 187 24.04 -5.40 -11.96
C ASP A 187 23.28 -4.48 -12.92
N LYS A 188 23.67 -4.49 -14.21
CA LYS A 188 23.06 -3.65 -15.26
C LYS A 188 21.54 -3.84 -15.31
N LEU A 189 21.06 -5.06 -15.12
CA LEU A 189 19.63 -5.36 -15.16
C LEU A 189 18.92 -4.83 -13.92
N ALA A 190 19.57 -4.84 -12.75
CA ALA A 190 19.02 -4.25 -11.54
C ALA A 190 18.97 -2.72 -11.61
N VAL A 191 19.96 -2.08 -12.25
CA VAL A 191 19.95 -0.64 -12.54
C VAL A 191 18.77 -0.29 -13.45
N GLU A 192 18.57 -1.06 -14.52
CA GLU A 192 17.43 -0.87 -15.44
C GLU A 192 16.08 -1.07 -14.73
N PHE A 193 15.99 -2.08 -13.86
CA PHE A 193 14.81 -2.33 -13.02
C PHE A 193 14.51 -1.12 -12.12
N LEU A 194 15.51 -0.60 -11.40
CA LEU A 194 15.33 0.54 -10.50
C LEU A 194 14.96 1.82 -11.26
N ASP A 195 15.57 2.06 -12.42
CA ASP A 195 15.22 3.17 -13.29
C ASP A 195 13.75 3.10 -13.73
N CYS A 196 13.28 1.93 -14.15
CA CYS A 196 11.86 1.73 -14.48
C CYS A 196 10.95 1.90 -13.24
N TYR A 197 11.37 1.37 -12.09
CA TYR A 197 10.60 1.48 -10.85
C TYR A 197 10.46 2.93 -10.39
N GLU A 198 11.52 3.73 -10.55
CA GLU A 198 11.57 5.12 -10.15
C GLU A 198 10.83 6.03 -11.13
N THR A 199 11.11 5.91 -12.44
CA THR A 199 10.68 6.89 -13.44
C THR A 199 9.33 6.54 -14.07
N VAL A 200 9.19 5.30 -14.55
CA VAL A 200 7.98 4.85 -15.26
C VAL A 200 6.89 4.44 -14.28
N ALA A 201 7.24 3.69 -13.24
CA ALA A 201 6.30 3.24 -12.22
C ALA A 201 6.09 4.25 -11.10
N LYS A 202 6.83 5.37 -11.07
CA LYS A 202 6.73 6.45 -10.08
C LYS A 202 6.73 5.94 -8.63
N GLY A 203 7.51 4.89 -8.34
CA GLY A 203 7.58 4.24 -7.02
C GLY A 203 6.41 3.31 -6.67
N ASN A 204 5.39 3.17 -7.53
CA ASN A 204 4.29 2.24 -7.37
C ASN A 204 4.56 0.91 -8.08
N TYR A 205 5.01 -0.09 -7.31
CA TYR A 205 5.48 -1.37 -7.83
C TYR A 205 4.41 -2.14 -8.62
N LYS A 206 3.12 -1.81 -8.46
CA LYS A 206 2.05 -2.50 -9.18
C LYS A 206 2.12 -2.27 -10.69
N HIS A 207 2.68 -1.15 -11.15
CA HIS A 207 2.90 -0.89 -12.58
C HIS A 207 3.97 -1.82 -13.18
N LEU A 208 4.88 -2.36 -12.37
CA LEU A 208 5.93 -3.28 -12.82
C LEU A 208 5.36 -4.62 -13.34
N ARG A 209 4.07 -4.90 -13.08
CA ARG A 209 3.38 -6.10 -13.55
C ARG A 209 3.10 -6.11 -15.05
N THR A 210 3.19 -4.95 -15.71
CA THR A 210 2.97 -4.79 -17.16
C THR A 210 4.15 -4.18 -17.90
N LYS A 211 5.19 -3.72 -17.18
CA LYS A 211 6.42 -3.20 -17.78
C LYS A 211 7.46 -4.32 -17.86
N THR A 212 8.26 -4.30 -18.92
CA THR A 212 9.28 -5.29 -19.22
C THR A 212 10.67 -4.64 -19.30
N PRO A 213 11.75 -5.41 -19.17
CA PRO A 213 13.07 -4.97 -19.60
C PRO A 213 13.10 -4.66 -21.09
N LYS A 214 14.18 -4.01 -21.53
CA LYS A 214 14.46 -3.70 -22.95
C LYS A 214 14.50 -4.94 -23.85
N ASP A 215 14.79 -6.11 -23.29
CA ASP A 215 14.78 -7.38 -24.01
C ASP A 215 13.37 -7.93 -24.29
N GLY A 216 12.33 -7.35 -23.67
CA GLY A 216 10.93 -7.68 -23.89
C GLY A 216 10.50 -9.08 -23.42
N SER A 217 11.32 -9.79 -22.63
CA SER A 217 11.10 -11.21 -22.34
C SER A 217 9.95 -11.47 -21.34
N LYS A 218 10.04 -10.89 -20.14
CA LYS A 218 9.09 -11.06 -19.03
C LYS A 218 8.87 -9.72 -18.32
N THR A 219 7.78 -9.60 -17.57
CA THR A 219 7.50 -8.37 -16.80
C THR A 219 8.43 -8.25 -15.59
N TRP A 220 8.67 -7.02 -15.14
CA TRP A 220 9.65 -6.70 -14.10
C TRP A 220 9.37 -7.40 -12.78
N ASP A 221 8.11 -7.62 -12.40
CA ASP A 221 7.74 -8.39 -11.21
C ASP A 221 8.26 -9.84 -11.28
N ILE A 222 8.14 -10.49 -12.44
CA ILE A 222 8.62 -11.86 -12.65
C ILE A 222 10.15 -11.91 -12.67
N VAL A 223 10.78 -10.99 -13.42
CA VAL A 223 12.25 -10.91 -13.53
C VAL A 223 12.87 -10.69 -12.15
N ARG A 224 12.36 -9.73 -11.40
CA ARG A 224 12.79 -9.43 -10.03
C ARG A 224 12.67 -10.65 -9.15
N ASN A 225 11.52 -11.32 -9.13
CA ASN A 225 11.31 -12.47 -8.25
C ASN A 225 12.23 -13.63 -8.61
N SER A 226 12.44 -13.91 -9.89
CA SER A 226 13.41 -14.92 -10.33
C SER A 226 14.83 -14.60 -9.85
N LYS A 227 15.26 -13.34 -9.96
CA LYS A 227 16.57 -12.89 -9.48
C LYS A 227 16.70 -12.98 -7.96
N LEU A 228 15.68 -12.57 -7.23
CA LEU A 228 15.69 -12.65 -5.76
C LEU A 228 15.68 -14.09 -5.24
N GLN A 229 14.99 -15.03 -5.91
CA GLN A 229 15.07 -16.44 -5.55
C GLN A 229 16.48 -17.00 -5.75
N ALA A 230 17.16 -16.62 -6.83
CA ALA A 230 18.56 -17.02 -7.08
C ALA A 230 19.55 -16.37 -6.10
N LEU A 231 19.23 -15.17 -5.60
CA LEU A 231 20.06 -14.42 -4.63
C LEU A 231 19.72 -14.74 -3.18
N LYS A 232 18.69 -15.54 -2.90
CA LYS A 232 18.19 -15.78 -1.55
C LYS A 232 19.32 -16.39 -0.71
N PRO A 233 19.84 -15.64 0.27
CA PRO A 233 20.98 -16.13 1.04
C PRO A 233 20.51 -17.21 2.01
N ASP A 234 21.41 -18.14 2.31
CA ASP A 234 21.17 -19.12 3.38
C ASP A 234 20.92 -18.41 4.71
N SER A 235 20.15 -19.05 5.58
CA SER A 235 19.80 -18.50 6.90
C SER A 235 21.00 -18.19 7.79
N SER A 236 22.18 -18.75 7.47
CA SER A 236 23.45 -18.52 8.16
C SER A 236 24.15 -17.21 7.75
N VAL A 237 23.80 -16.62 6.60
CA VAL A 237 24.48 -15.43 6.08
C VAL A 237 23.98 -14.18 6.81
N LYS A 238 24.90 -13.46 7.44
CA LYS A 238 24.60 -12.17 8.08
C LYS A 238 24.44 -11.09 7.02
N LEU A 239 23.28 -10.43 7.03
CA LEU A 239 22.99 -9.31 6.12
C LEU A 239 23.58 -7.98 6.57
N PHE A 240 23.92 -7.86 7.85
CA PHE A 240 24.58 -6.69 8.43
C PHE A 240 25.88 -7.12 9.11
N ASP A 241 26.88 -6.25 9.06
CA ASP A 241 28.11 -6.42 9.82
C ASP A 241 27.93 -6.06 11.30
N SER A 242 29.02 -6.18 12.06
CA SER A 242 29.05 -5.84 13.50
C SER A 242 28.78 -4.36 13.80
N GLU A 243 28.96 -3.47 12.83
CA GLU A 243 28.74 -2.03 12.98
C GLU A 243 27.30 -1.60 12.62
N GLY A 244 26.52 -2.54 12.08
CA GLY A 244 25.17 -2.35 11.61
C GLY A 244 25.07 -1.83 10.18
N LYS A 245 26.15 -1.91 9.38
CA LYS A 245 26.15 -1.58 7.95
C LYS A 245 25.70 -2.80 7.13
N PRO A 246 24.87 -2.61 6.08
CA PRO A 246 24.52 -3.69 5.18
C PRO A 246 25.76 -4.29 4.50
N THR A 247 25.80 -5.61 4.42
CA THR A 247 26.84 -6.35 3.68
C THR A 247 26.61 -6.27 2.17
N ASP A 248 27.60 -6.66 1.37
CA ASP A 248 27.48 -6.70 -0.09
C ASP A 248 26.35 -7.62 -0.57
N VAL A 249 26.13 -8.74 0.13
CA VAL A 249 25.00 -9.65 -0.14
C VAL A 249 23.68 -8.94 0.08
N HIS A 250 23.56 -8.14 1.15
CA HIS A 250 22.36 -7.38 1.41
C HIS A 250 22.16 -6.25 0.39
N PHE A 251 23.22 -5.57 -0.02
CA PHE A 251 23.14 -4.58 -1.09
C PHE A 251 22.64 -5.19 -2.40
N LYS A 252 23.06 -6.41 -2.75
CA LYS A 252 22.52 -7.12 -3.94
C LYS A 252 21.02 -7.36 -3.86
N LEU A 253 20.47 -7.67 -2.68
CA LEU A 253 19.01 -7.78 -2.49
C LEU A 253 18.33 -6.42 -2.62
N VAL A 254 18.94 -5.37 -2.06
CA VAL A 254 18.42 -4.00 -2.11
C VAL A 254 18.37 -3.46 -3.54
N GLN A 255 19.32 -3.82 -4.41
CA GLN A 255 19.29 -3.47 -5.84
C GLN A 255 18.05 -3.98 -6.56
N TRP A 256 17.48 -5.08 -6.07
CA TRP A 256 16.20 -5.62 -6.54
C TRP A 256 15.02 -5.15 -5.68
N ALA A 257 15.16 -3.99 -5.02
CA ALA A 257 14.17 -3.40 -4.13
C ALA A 257 13.66 -4.37 -3.06
N TYR A 258 14.54 -5.16 -2.43
CA TYR A 258 14.15 -6.11 -1.38
C TYR A 258 15.07 -6.06 -0.17
N SER A 259 14.49 -6.19 1.02
CA SER A 259 15.22 -6.49 2.25
C SER A 259 14.31 -7.28 3.20
N PRO A 260 14.77 -8.43 3.72
CA PRO A 260 14.03 -9.14 4.77
C PRO A 260 14.14 -8.45 6.14
N GLN A 261 15.02 -7.45 6.28
CA GLN A 261 15.32 -6.75 7.54
C GLN A 261 15.19 -5.23 7.35
N VAL A 262 14.01 -4.78 6.89
CA VAL A 262 13.73 -3.37 6.54
C VAL A 262 13.97 -2.41 7.72
N GLU A 263 13.59 -2.79 8.93
CA GLU A 263 13.75 -1.91 10.10
C GLU A 263 15.22 -1.66 10.44
N LYS A 264 16.08 -2.69 10.35
CA LYS A 264 17.53 -2.49 10.54
C LYS A 264 18.14 -1.60 9.46
N LEU A 265 17.62 -1.67 8.23
CA LEU A 265 18.05 -0.80 7.14
C LEU A 265 17.70 0.67 7.43
N LYS A 266 16.52 0.94 7.98
CA LYS A 266 16.13 2.27 8.46
C LYS A 266 17.00 2.74 9.63
N SER A 267 17.29 1.86 10.60
CA SER A 267 18.18 2.17 11.73
C SER A 267 19.59 2.55 11.26
N TYR A 268 20.16 1.83 10.29
CA TYR A 268 21.44 2.15 9.68
C TYR A 268 21.45 3.56 9.07
N LEU A 269 20.41 3.91 8.30
CA LEU A 269 20.29 5.24 7.69
C LEU A 269 20.14 6.35 8.73
N ASN A 270 19.39 6.10 9.81
CA ASN A 270 19.25 7.08 10.91
C ASN A 270 20.58 7.32 11.63
N LYS A 271 21.37 6.27 11.89
CA LYS A 271 22.72 6.39 12.48
C LYS A 271 23.65 7.20 11.58
N LYS A 272 23.58 7.01 10.26
CA LYS A 272 24.36 7.79 9.29
C LYS A 272 23.97 9.27 9.31
N LYS A 273 22.67 9.59 9.40
CA LYS A 273 22.18 10.97 9.53
C LYS A 273 22.66 11.64 10.82
N SER A 274 22.59 10.96 11.96
CA SER A 274 23.02 11.54 13.25
C SER A 274 24.51 11.86 13.33
N VAL A 275 25.36 11.07 12.65
CA VAL A 275 26.81 11.35 12.57
C VAL A 275 27.12 12.54 11.65
N GLY A 276 26.27 12.80 10.65
CA GLY A 276 26.40 13.97 9.76
C GLY A 276 25.97 15.31 10.38
N THR A 277 25.16 15.30 11.44
CA THR A 277 24.61 16.53 12.06
C THR A 277 25.35 16.96 13.34
N SER A 278 26.25 16.15 13.89
CA SER A 278 26.92 16.42 15.17
C SER A 278 28.16 17.34 15.11
N THR A 279 28.52 17.88 13.94
CA THR A 279 29.65 18.84 13.80
C THR A 279 29.24 20.32 13.79
N ALA A 280 27.94 20.65 13.91
CA ALA A 280 27.47 22.03 13.89
C ALA A 280 26.67 22.40 15.15
N SER A 281 27.34 22.52 16.31
CA SER A 281 26.92 23.42 17.42
C SER A 281 27.70 23.18 18.72
N ARG A 282 28.96 23.59 18.78
CA ARG A 282 29.60 23.96 20.07
C ARG A 282 30.60 25.11 19.85
N LYS A 283 30.08 26.29 19.54
CA LYS A 283 30.75 27.56 19.82
C LYS A 283 29.83 28.37 20.72
N ARG A 284 29.82 28.03 22.02
CA ARG A 284 29.28 28.91 23.06
C ARG A 284 30.36 29.93 23.38
N THR A 285 30.21 31.12 22.82
CA THR A 285 30.87 32.34 23.30
C THR A 285 30.26 32.70 24.65
N ASN A 286 31.08 32.71 25.70
CA ASN A 286 30.70 33.19 27.03
C ASN A 286 31.41 34.53 27.25
N SER A 287 30.65 35.63 27.37
CA SER A 287 31.15 36.93 27.82
C SER A 287 30.33 37.43 29.00
N SER A 288 30.93 37.32 30.18
CA SER A 288 30.97 38.27 31.32
C SER A 288 29.75 39.14 31.64
N SER A 289 29.23 39.06 32.88
CA SER A 289 29.56 40.04 33.95
C SER A 289 28.92 39.70 35.33
N THR A 290 29.77 39.66 36.39
CA THR A 290 29.64 40.16 37.80
C THR A 290 28.38 39.84 38.63
N ASP A 291 28.40 39.45 39.92
CA ASP A 291 29.28 39.80 41.05
C ASP A 291 29.28 38.76 42.20
N GLU A 292 30.39 38.81 42.95
CA GLU A 292 30.73 38.45 44.35
C GLU A 292 29.82 37.58 45.25
N GLU A 293 30.39 36.53 45.88
CA GLU A 293 30.74 36.56 47.32
C GLU A 293 31.63 35.37 47.76
N LYS A 294 32.48 35.66 48.76
CA LYS A 294 33.58 34.86 49.34
C LYS A 294 33.10 33.73 50.27
N THR A 295 33.84 32.63 50.39
CA THR A 295 34.72 32.33 51.56
C THR A 295 35.34 30.91 51.59
N LYS A 296 36.68 30.91 51.78
CA LYS A 296 37.53 30.12 52.69
C LYS A 296 37.72 28.59 52.54
N THR A 297 38.89 28.26 51.99
CA THR A 297 39.99 27.43 52.57
C THR A 297 39.68 26.20 53.43
N LYS A 298 40.22 25.05 53.01
CA LYS A 298 41.18 24.27 53.81
C LYS A 298 41.96 23.29 52.93
N GLU A 299 43.25 23.58 52.77
CA GLU A 299 44.30 22.59 52.48
C GLU A 299 44.47 21.68 53.70
N VAL A 300 44.66 20.38 53.46
CA VAL A 300 45.40 19.48 54.36
C VAL A 300 46.34 18.64 53.50
N TYR A 301 47.57 18.55 53.98
CA TYR A 301 48.80 18.09 53.35
C TYR A 301 49.19 16.70 53.91
N VAL A 302 49.96 15.91 53.12
CA VAL A 302 50.83 14.74 53.46
C VAL A 302 50.09 13.44 53.88
N VAL A 303 50.41 12.24 53.39
CA VAL A 303 51.69 11.53 53.53
C VAL A 303 52.09 10.72 52.29
N VAL A 304 53.34 10.93 51.87
CA VAL A 304 54.12 10.08 50.96
C VAL A 304 54.88 9.10 51.85
N ASP A 305 54.83 7.80 51.54
CA ASP A 305 55.86 6.84 51.97
C ASP A 305 56.46 6.23 50.70
N GLU A 306 57.68 6.66 50.41
CA GLU A 306 58.69 5.91 49.67
C GLU A 306 59.23 4.83 50.60
N ASP A 307 59.15 3.55 50.20
CA ASP A 307 60.31 2.67 50.21
C ASP A 307 59.95 1.30 49.63
N GLN A 308 60.69 0.91 48.60
CA GLN A 308 61.54 -0.30 48.55
C GLN A 308 61.89 -0.55 47.08
N LEU A 309 63.04 0.00 46.67
CA LEU A 309 63.91 -0.57 45.64
C LEU A 309 64.36 -1.96 46.11
N THR A 310 64.41 -2.94 45.21
CA THR A 310 65.60 -3.79 45.00
C THR A 310 65.45 -4.67 43.75
N GLU A 311 66.38 -4.49 42.82
CA GLU A 311 67.11 -5.52 42.02
C GLU A 311 66.28 -6.58 41.25
N ARG A 312 66.34 -6.71 39.91
CA ARG A 312 67.45 -6.68 38.94
C ARG A 312 66.93 -6.36 37.54
#